data_AF-A0A8T5THX1-F1
#
_entry.id   AF-A0A8T5THX1-F1
#
_cell.length_a   1.000
_cell.length_b   1.000
_cell.length_c   1.000
_cell.angle_alpha   90.00
_cell.angle_beta   90.00
_cell.angle_gamma   90.00
#
_symmetry.space_group_name_H-M   'P 1'
#
loop_
_entity.id
_entity.type
_entity.pdbx_description
1 polymer ?
#
loop_
_entity_poly.entity_id
_entity_poly.type
_entity_poly.pdbx_seq_one_letter_code
_entity_poly.pdbx_strand_id
1 'polypeptide(L)'
;MKINEYMGFELIEKIENKELSIQEILRSYYERIDETEDNLHSFVHLTKDKALKKAKKFDDNLKRGKSVGRLYGLPIAIKDLISIKDNPTTCCSKILKDYKPPYNATVIEHLIEKEGAIHIGNTNMDEFAMGSSTENSCYGPTYNPWDLTRVPGGSSGGSGAAIASGQAIFALGSDTGGSIRSPATYCGVVGLKPTYGRISRYGLVAF
;
A
#
# COMPACT_ATOMS: atom_id res chain seq x y z
N MET A 1 -22.32 -5.91 3.94
CA MET A 1 -21.11 -5.56 3.16
C MET A 1 -19.97 -5.40 4.14
N LYS A 2 -18.85 -6.08 3.93
CA LYS A 2 -17.65 -5.87 4.76
C LYS A 2 -17.06 -4.50 4.45
N ILE A 3 -16.41 -3.84 5.41
CA ILE A 3 -15.89 -2.47 5.20
C ILE A 3 -14.90 -2.42 4.03
N ASN A 4 -14.08 -3.45 3.86
CA ASN A 4 -13.10 -3.56 2.78
C ASN A 4 -13.69 -3.87 1.40
N GLU A 5 -15.02 -4.00 1.27
CA GLU A 5 -15.71 -4.13 -0.03
C GLU A 5 -16.17 -2.77 -0.58
N TYR A 6 -16.16 -1.70 0.23
CA TYR A 6 -16.49 -0.36 -0.23
C TYR A 6 -15.38 0.24 -1.11
N MET A 7 -15.80 1.03 -2.10
CA MET A 7 -14.93 1.89 -2.89
C MET A 7 -14.43 3.07 -2.05
N GLY A 8 -13.29 3.64 -2.44
CA GLY A 8 -12.66 4.71 -1.66
C GLY A 8 -13.54 5.94 -1.46
N PHE A 9 -14.34 6.32 -2.47
CA PHE A 9 -15.26 7.45 -2.35
C PHE A 9 -16.43 7.15 -1.40
N GLU A 10 -16.93 5.91 -1.37
CA GLU A 10 -17.98 5.49 -0.45
C GLU A 10 -17.49 5.51 1.01
N LEU A 11 -16.23 5.11 1.25
CA LEU A 11 -15.62 5.23 2.58
C LEU A 11 -15.48 6.70 3.01
N ILE A 12 -15.09 7.60 2.11
CA ILE A 12 -15.04 9.04 2.40
C ILE A 12 -16.42 9.57 2.78
N GLU A 13 -17.46 9.26 2.00
CA GLU A 13 -18.84 9.67 2.30
C GLU A 13 -19.30 9.15 3.68
N LYS A 14 -18.97 7.90 4.01
CA LYS A 14 -19.29 7.30 5.32
C LYS A 14 -18.56 7.98 6.48
N ILE A 15 -17.31 8.39 6.27
CA ILE A 15 -16.55 9.16 7.26
C ILE A 15 -17.19 10.55 7.45
N GLU A 16 -17.52 11.24 6.36
CA GLU A 16 -18.14 12.57 6.39
C GLU A 16 -19.51 12.57 7.07
N ASN A 17 -20.32 11.54 6.78
CA ASN A 17 -21.63 11.32 7.40
C ASN A 17 -21.55 10.77 8.84
N LYS A 18 -20.35 10.49 9.36
CA LYS A 18 -20.11 9.91 10.68
C LYS A 18 -20.76 8.52 10.86
N GLU A 19 -20.92 7.79 9.76
CA GLU A 19 -21.42 6.41 9.75
C GLU A 19 -20.31 5.42 10.15
N LEU A 20 -19.06 5.72 9.78
CA LEU A 20 -17.87 4.95 10.14
C LEU A 20 -16.77 5.89 10.64
N SER A 21 -16.06 5.49 11.69
CA SER A 21 -14.81 6.14 12.10
C SER A 21 -13.62 5.60 11.29
N ILE A 22 -12.58 6.42 11.20
CA ILE A 22 -11.32 6.04 10.53
C ILE A 22 -10.66 4.88 11.29
N GLN A 23 -10.77 4.85 12.62
CA GLN A 23 -10.29 3.71 13.41
C GLN A 23 -11.02 2.40 13.10
N GLU A 24 -12.35 2.42 12.94
CA GLU A 24 -13.11 1.22 12.55
C GLU A 24 -12.69 0.72 11.17
N ILE A 25 -12.48 1.64 10.23
CA ILE A 25 -11.97 1.31 8.89
C ILE A 25 -10.59 0.65 9.01
N LEU A 26 -9.62 1.28 9.67
CA LEU A 26 -8.28 0.71 9.79
C LEU A 26 -8.25 -0.64 10.49
N ARG A 27 -9.06 -0.83 11.54
CA ARG A 27 -9.16 -2.12 12.21
C ARG A 27 -9.65 -3.22 11.27
N SER A 28 -10.71 -2.95 10.50
CA SER A 28 -11.23 -3.92 9.54
C SER A 28 -10.20 -4.30 8.47
N TYR A 29 -9.41 -3.34 7.97
CA TYR A 29 -8.34 -3.64 7.01
C TYR A 29 -7.19 -4.45 7.64
N TYR A 30 -6.81 -4.17 8.89
CA TYR A 30 -5.80 -4.98 9.58
C TYR A 30 -6.32 -6.38 9.95
N GLU A 31 -7.59 -6.53 10.33
CA GLU A 31 -8.23 -7.83 10.50
C GLU A 31 -8.18 -8.63 9.21
N ARG A 32 -8.47 -7.98 8.07
CA ARG A 32 -8.34 -8.63 6.76
C ARG A 32 -6.91 -9.05 6.44
N ILE A 33 -5.92 -8.22 6.77
CA ILE A 33 -4.50 -8.59 6.63
C ILE A 33 -4.20 -9.81 7.50
N ASP A 34 -4.56 -9.78 8.78
CA ASP A 34 -4.33 -10.86 9.73
C ASP A 34 -4.98 -12.19 9.25
N GLU A 35 -6.13 -12.13 8.57
CA GLU A 35 -6.82 -13.31 8.00
C GLU A 35 -6.12 -13.93 6.77
N THR A 36 -5.40 -13.15 5.96
CA THR A 36 -4.93 -13.60 4.64
C THR A 36 -3.42 -13.63 4.47
N GLU A 37 -2.68 -12.88 5.28
CA GLU A 37 -1.27 -12.62 5.03
C GLU A 37 -0.39 -13.86 5.15
N ASP A 38 -0.73 -14.79 6.06
CA ASP A 38 -0.03 -16.07 6.23
C ASP A 38 0.02 -16.91 4.94
N ASN A 39 -0.96 -16.72 4.04
CA ASN A 39 -1.03 -17.44 2.76
C ASN A 39 -0.53 -16.61 1.58
N LEU A 40 -0.67 -15.28 1.62
CA LEU A 40 -0.40 -14.40 0.48
C LEU A 40 0.99 -13.81 0.47
N HIS A 41 1.49 -13.44 1.65
CA HIS A 41 2.79 -12.80 1.82
C HIS A 41 2.97 -11.55 0.94
N SER A 42 1.94 -10.70 0.93
CA SER A 42 1.86 -9.48 0.14
C SER A 42 2.53 -8.26 0.80
N PHE A 43 2.79 -8.30 2.11
CA PHE A 43 3.45 -7.26 2.90
C PHE A 43 4.80 -7.73 3.47
N VAL A 44 5.73 -6.79 3.59
CA VAL A 44 7.04 -7.01 4.26
C VAL A 44 7.17 -6.25 5.57
N HIS A 45 6.50 -5.09 5.68
CA HIS A 45 6.51 -4.27 6.90
C HIS A 45 5.12 -3.68 7.14
N LEU A 46 4.47 -4.03 8.25
CA LEU A 46 3.21 -3.40 8.66
C LEU A 46 3.45 -2.21 9.58
N THR A 47 2.56 -1.21 9.54
CA THR A 47 2.65 0.00 10.36
C THR A 47 1.51 0.12 11.39
N LYS A 48 0.91 -1.01 11.80
CA LYS A 48 -0.32 -1.13 12.61
C LYS A 48 -0.43 -0.10 13.74
N ASP A 49 0.54 -0.05 14.63
CA ASP A 49 0.53 0.89 15.76
C ASP A 49 0.57 2.36 15.33
N LYS A 50 1.40 2.69 14.34
CA LYS A 50 1.52 4.05 13.80
C LYS A 50 0.23 4.46 13.09
N ALA A 51 -0.34 3.55 12.29
CA ALA A 51 -1.56 3.76 11.52
C ALA A 51 -2.78 3.97 12.44
N LEU A 52 -2.97 3.13 13.45
CA LEU A 52 -4.08 3.26 14.41
C LEU A 52 -3.97 4.52 15.26
N LYS A 53 -2.76 4.92 15.67
CA LYS A 53 -2.54 6.21 16.35
C LYS A 53 -2.89 7.39 15.44
N LYS A 54 -2.53 7.33 14.15
CA LYS A 54 -2.88 8.36 13.17
C LYS A 54 -4.40 8.41 12.92
N ALA A 55 -5.06 7.26 12.80
CA ALA A 55 -6.51 7.14 12.67
C ALA A 55 -7.25 7.84 13.83
N LYS A 56 -6.85 7.56 15.08
CA LYS A 56 -7.44 8.22 16.26
C LYS A 56 -7.31 9.75 16.20
N LYS A 57 -6.13 10.24 15.83
CA LYS A 57 -5.89 11.69 15.67
C LYS A 57 -6.78 12.30 14.58
N PHE A 58 -7.05 11.56 13.52
CA PHE A 58 -7.90 12.00 12.42
C PHE A 58 -9.38 12.03 12.82
N ASP A 59 -9.87 11.01 13.53
CA ASP A 59 -11.21 11.04 14.13
C ASP A 59 -11.39 12.24 15.06
N ASP A 60 -10.39 12.55 15.90
CA ASP A 60 -10.43 13.71 16.80
C ASP A 60 -10.40 15.05 16.05
N ASN A 61 -9.73 15.12 14.89
CA ASN A 61 -9.73 16.30 14.04
C ASN A 61 -11.09 16.51 13.36
N LEU A 62 -11.74 15.44 12.90
CA LEU A 62 -13.08 15.47 12.31
C LEU A 62 -14.11 15.99 13.30
N LYS A 63 -14.05 15.53 14.56
CA LYS A 63 -14.91 16.05 15.65
C LYS A 63 -14.76 17.54 15.89
N ARG A 64 -13.59 18.11 15.56
CA ARG A 64 -13.27 19.54 15.67
C ARG A 64 -13.58 20.34 14.39
N GLY A 65 -14.20 19.71 13.38
CA GLY A 65 -14.59 20.38 12.14
C GLY A 65 -13.42 20.81 11.25
N LYS A 66 -12.26 20.13 11.33
CA LYS A 66 -11.14 20.43 10.45
C LYS A 66 -11.42 19.96 9.02
N SER A 67 -10.95 20.74 8.05
CA SER A 67 -10.95 20.36 6.63
C SER A 67 -10.05 19.14 6.39
N VAL A 68 -10.47 18.29 5.47
CA VAL A 68 -9.86 17.00 5.16
C VAL A 68 -9.41 16.94 3.70
N GLY A 69 -8.33 16.21 3.44
CA GLY A 69 -7.87 15.93 2.08
C GLY A 69 -8.74 14.88 1.39
N ARG A 70 -8.52 14.69 0.08
CA ARG A 70 -9.34 13.78 -0.74
C ARG A 70 -9.21 12.30 -0.37
N LEU A 71 -8.18 11.94 0.38
CA LEU A 71 -7.86 10.57 0.78
C LEU A 71 -7.90 10.41 2.30
N TYR A 72 -8.55 11.33 3.01
CA TYR A 72 -8.43 11.45 4.45
C TYR A 72 -8.88 10.18 5.17
N GLY A 73 -7.95 9.55 5.88
CA GLY A 73 -8.20 8.32 6.64
C GLY A 73 -8.19 7.04 5.82
N LEU A 74 -8.03 7.10 4.49
CA LEU A 74 -8.08 5.90 3.66
C LEU A 74 -6.81 5.04 3.82
N PRO A 75 -6.94 3.70 3.97
CA PRO A 75 -5.83 2.76 4.14
C PRO A 75 -5.12 2.45 2.82
N ILE A 76 -3.86 2.86 2.68
CA ILE A 76 -3.08 2.67 1.45
C ILE A 76 -1.83 1.83 1.72
N ALA A 77 -1.48 0.99 0.75
CA ALA A 77 -0.27 0.18 0.79
C ALA A 77 0.79 0.75 -0.17
N ILE A 78 2.07 0.62 0.16
CA ILE A 78 3.15 1.25 -0.60
C ILE A 78 4.23 0.22 -0.92
N LYS A 79 4.53 -0.01 -2.21
CA LYS A 79 5.65 -0.88 -2.60
C LYS A 79 6.94 -0.51 -1.88
N ASP A 80 7.67 -1.51 -1.37
CA ASP A 80 8.93 -1.38 -0.61
C ASP A 80 10.13 -0.82 -1.42
N LEU A 81 9.86 0.03 -2.41
CA LEU A 81 10.82 0.73 -3.27
C LEU A 81 10.71 2.27 -3.11
N ILE A 82 9.67 2.74 -2.42
CA ILE A 82 9.31 4.16 -2.31
C ILE A 82 9.67 4.64 -0.91
N SER A 83 10.57 5.62 -0.83
CA SER A 83 11.05 6.17 0.43
C SER A 83 9.92 6.81 1.25
N ILE A 84 9.76 6.32 2.47
CA ILE A 84 8.93 6.92 3.52
C ILE A 84 9.85 7.23 4.69
N LYS A 85 9.85 8.47 5.16
CA LYS A 85 10.76 8.93 6.22
C LYS A 85 10.61 8.07 7.47
N ASP A 86 11.76 7.62 8.00
CA ASP A 86 11.89 6.81 9.23
C ASP A 86 11.16 5.45 9.20
N ASN A 87 10.66 5.04 8.03
CA ASN A 87 10.05 3.74 7.79
C ASN A 87 11.05 2.84 7.05
N PRO A 88 11.04 1.51 7.27
CA PRO A 88 11.84 0.61 6.43
C PRO A 88 11.57 0.83 4.93
N THR A 89 12.62 0.79 4.12
CA THR A 89 12.51 0.79 2.65
C THR A 89 13.61 -0.11 2.12
N THR A 90 13.32 -1.39 2.00
CA THR A 90 14.39 -2.40 1.85
C THR A 90 14.57 -2.87 0.41
N CYS A 91 13.71 -2.42 -0.50
CA CYS A 91 13.67 -2.89 -1.89
C CYS A 91 13.58 -4.41 -2.00
N CYS A 92 13.01 -5.05 -0.96
CA CYS A 92 13.04 -6.51 -0.77
C CYS A 92 14.44 -7.13 -0.96
N SER A 93 15.47 -6.40 -0.52
CA SER A 93 16.88 -6.78 -0.59
C SER A 93 17.50 -6.87 0.80
N LYS A 94 18.37 -7.85 1.02
CA LYS A 94 19.17 -7.94 2.25
C LYS A 94 20.16 -6.78 2.41
N ILE A 95 20.56 -6.14 1.30
CA ILE A 95 21.49 -5.01 1.29
C ILE A 95 20.90 -3.81 2.07
N LEU A 96 19.58 -3.62 2.03
CA LEU A 96 18.88 -2.49 2.64
C LEU A 96 18.03 -2.88 3.86
N LYS A 97 18.25 -4.05 4.47
CA LYS A 97 17.41 -4.57 5.57
C LYS A 97 17.23 -3.61 6.75
N ASP A 98 18.25 -2.80 7.05
CA ASP A 98 18.26 -1.84 8.18
C ASP A 98 18.08 -0.39 7.70
N TYR A 99 17.86 -0.18 6.40
CA TYR A 99 17.74 1.15 5.83
C TYR A 99 16.38 1.78 6.14
N LYS A 100 16.43 2.99 6.68
CA LYS A 100 15.29 3.88 6.90
C LYS A 100 15.60 5.21 6.23
N PRO A 101 14.85 5.63 5.20
CA PRO A 101 15.10 6.90 4.52
C PRO A 101 14.96 8.09 5.48
N PRO A 102 15.84 9.10 5.41
CA PRO A 102 15.69 10.32 6.21
C PRO A 102 14.69 11.33 5.61
N TYR A 103 14.03 10.98 4.49
CA TYR A 103 13.13 11.83 3.73
C TYR A 103 11.96 11.04 3.13
N ASN A 104 10.88 11.75 2.77
CA ASN A 104 9.76 11.19 2.02
C ASN A 104 9.95 11.36 0.52
N ALA A 105 9.50 10.39 -0.25
CA ALA A 105 9.29 10.56 -1.69
C ALA A 105 8.22 11.63 -1.96
N THR A 106 8.27 12.31 -3.12
CA THR A 106 7.29 13.35 -3.46
C THR A 106 5.85 12.83 -3.45
N VAL A 107 5.64 11.58 -3.88
CA VAL A 107 4.31 10.97 -3.89
C VAL A 107 3.76 10.75 -2.47
N ILE A 108 4.65 10.50 -1.50
CA ILE A 108 4.30 10.30 -0.09
C ILE A 108 3.88 11.64 0.54
N GLU A 109 4.62 12.70 0.26
CA GLU A 109 4.25 14.07 0.67
C GLU A 109 2.83 14.45 0.16
N HIS A 110 2.49 14.05 -1.06
CA HIS A 110 1.16 14.31 -1.61
C HIS A 110 0.08 13.43 -0.98
N LEU A 111 0.22 12.10 -1.03
CA LEU A 111 -0.84 11.21 -0.60
C LEU A 111 -1.06 11.22 0.92
N ILE A 112 0.02 11.25 1.70
CA ILE A 112 -0.05 11.05 3.15
C ILE A 112 -0.13 12.38 3.89
N GLU A 113 0.74 13.34 3.55
CA GLU A 113 0.84 14.60 4.29
C GLU A 113 -0.20 15.63 3.82
N LYS A 114 -0.41 15.77 2.51
CA LYS A 114 -1.42 16.71 1.97
C LYS A 114 -2.83 16.12 1.95
N GLU A 115 -2.98 14.91 1.38
CA GLU A 115 -4.32 14.33 1.15
C GLU A 115 -4.83 13.48 2.33
N GLY A 116 -3.99 13.20 3.32
CA GLY A 116 -4.40 12.52 4.55
C GLY A 116 -4.62 11.02 4.40
N ALA A 117 -4.01 10.34 3.42
CA ALA A 117 -4.03 8.88 3.41
C ALA A 117 -3.24 8.30 4.61
N ILE A 118 -3.58 7.07 4.99
CA ILE A 118 -2.92 6.34 6.06
C ILE A 118 -2.16 5.16 5.45
N HIS A 119 -0.84 5.22 5.50
CA HIS A 119 0.03 4.11 5.11
C HIS A 119 -0.08 2.97 6.12
N ILE A 120 -0.56 1.81 5.66
CA ILE A 120 -0.79 0.63 6.52
C ILE A 120 0.34 -0.40 6.49
N GLY A 121 1.20 -0.34 5.47
CA GLY A 121 2.35 -1.22 5.33
C GLY A 121 2.99 -1.17 3.95
N ASN A 122 4.22 -1.68 3.91
CA ASN A 122 5.00 -1.84 2.70
C ASN A 122 4.69 -3.18 2.03
N THR A 123 4.39 -3.15 0.73
CA THR A 123 4.13 -4.37 -0.03
C THR A 123 5.42 -5.01 -0.55
N ASN A 124 5.40 -6.33 -0.60
CA ASN A 124 6.45 -7.18 -1.11
C ASN A 124 6.65 -6.97 -2.62
N MET A 125 7.84 -7.30 -3.11
CA MET A 125 8.26 -7.07 -4.49
C MET A 125 9.50 -7.89 -4.85
N ASP A 126 9.76 -8.08 -6.15
CA ASP A 126 11.07 -8.58 -6.57
C ASP A 126 12.18 -7.65 -6.10
N GLU A 127 13.31 -8.23 -5.68
CA GLU A 127 14.48 -7.49 -5.21
C GLU A 127 14.89 -6.39 -6.20
N PHE A 128 15.03 -5.15 -5.71
CA PHE A 128 15.32 -3.94 -6.52
C PHE A 128 14.41 -3.74 -7.75
N ALA A 129 13.19 -4.25 -7.68
CA ALA A 129 12.19 -4.23 -8.75
C ALA A 129 12.56 -5.05 -9.99
N MET A 130 13.54 -5.96 -9.87
CA MET A 130 14.06 -6.78 -10.97
C MET A 130 13.45 -8.18 -10.94
N GLY A 131 12.34 -8.32 -11.66
CA GLY A 131 11.64 -9.59 -11.81
C GLY A 131 10.19 -9.39 -12.25
N SER A 132 9.52 -10.51 -12.51
CA SER A 132 8.16 -10.54 -13.01
C SER A 132 7.27 -11.54 -12.27
N SER A 133 7.68 -11.99 -11.08
CA SER A 133 6.95 -12.97 -10.27
C SER A 133 6.92 -12.67 -8.77
N THR A 134 7.76 -11.77 -8.25
CA THR A 134 7.93 -11.49 -6.82
C THR A 134 8.58 -12.63 -6.02
N GLU A 135 9.10 -13.66 -6.70
CA GLU A 135 9.80 -14.77 -6.07
C GLU A 135 11.23 -14.41 -5.63
N ASN A 136 11.83 -13.37 -6.23
CA ASN A 136 13.19 -12.93 -5.91
C ASN A 136 13.26 -12.09 -4.63
N SER A 137 12.15 -11.85 -3.93
CA SER A 137 12.14 -11.11 -2.68
C SER A 137 13.00 -11.81 -1.61
N CYS A 138 13.83 -11.05 -0.91
CA CYS A 138 14.60 -11.60 0.21
C CYS A 138 13.73 -11.99 1.42
N TYR A 139 12.47 -11.54 1.46
CA TYR A 139 11.49 -11.95 2.47
C TYR A 139 10.75 -13.22 2.07
N GLY A 140 10.85 -13.68 0.82
CA GLY A 140 10.14 -14.82 0.28
C GLY A 140 9.04 -14.43 -0.71
N PRO A 141 8.50 -15.39 -1.48
CA PRO A 141 7.54 -15.13 -2.55
C PRO A 141 6.20 -14.63 -2.01
N THR A 142 5.57 -13.74 -2.77
CA THR A 142 4.12 -13.46 -2.69
C THR A 142 3.37 -14.45 -3.57
N TYR A 143 2.16 -14.85 -3.17
CA TYR A 143 1.29 -15.76 -3.92
C TYR A 143 0.05 -15.05 -4.49
N ASN A 144 -0.50 -15.58 -5.58
CA ASN A 144 -1.69 -15.01 -6.22
C ASN A 144 -2.96 -15.30 -5.41
N PRO A 145 -3.77 -14.29 -5.04
CA PRO A 145 -5.01 -14.50 -4.28
C PRO A 145 -6.06 -15.38 -4.97
N TRP A 146 -6.00 -15.53 -6.30
CA TRP A 146 -6.92 -16.38 -7.06
C TRP A 146 -6.49 -17.85 -7.12
N ASP A 147 -5.19 -18.13 -6.95
CA ASP A 147 -4.62 -19.47 -6.93
C ASP A 147 -3.26 -19.43 -6.23
N LEU A 148 -3.19 -19.94 -4.99
CA LEU A 148 -1.98 -19.92 -4.16
C LEU A 148 -0.81 -20.73 -4.74
N THR A 149 -1.04 -21.51 -5.80
CA THR A 149 0.04 -22.22 -6.53
C THR A 149 0.68 -21.36 -7.62
N ARG A 150 0.21 -20.12 -7.82
CA ARG A 150 0.62 -19.23 -8.91
C ARG A 150 1.26 -17.96 -8.38
N VAL A 151 2.06 -17.36 -9.25
CA VAL A 151 2.70 -16.06 -9.01
C VAL A 151 1.68 -14.92 -9.16
N PRO A 152 1.81 -13.84 -8.39
CA PRO A 152 1.00 -12.63 -8.52
C PRO A 152 1.50 -11.71 -9.63
N GLY A 153 2.54 -12.11 -10.38
CA GLY A 153 3.28 -11.25 -11.30
C GLY A 153 4.37 -10.44 -10.57
N GLY A 154 5.03 -9.53 -11.28
CA GLY A 154 6.08 -8.71 -10.69
C GLY A 154 6.48 -7.50 -11.54
N SER A 155 7.25 -6.57 -10.98
CA SER A 155 7.82 -6.62 -9.63
C SER A 155 6.93 -6.04 -8.53
N SER A 156 5.73 -5.53 -8.83
CA SER A 156 4.79 -5.05 -7.80
C SER A 156 3.77 -6.13 -7.40
N GLY A 157 4.21 -7.40 -7.27
CA GLY A 157 3.30 -8.53 -6.99
C GLY A 157 2.59 -8.39 -5.65
N GLY A 158 3.29 -7.97 -4.58
CA GLY A 158 2.67 -7.66 -3.29
C GLY A 158 1.60 -6.59 -3.41
N SER A 159 1.83 -5.53 -4.20
CA SER A 159 0.81 -4.49 -4.45
C SER A 159 -0.42 -5.06 -5.17
N GLY A 160 -0.24 -5.92 -6.17
CA GLY A 160 -1.35 -6.57 -6.88
C GLY A 160 -2.15 -7.49 -5.97
N ALA A 161 -1.46 -8.35 -5.22
CA ALA A 161 -2.06 -9.31 -4.29
C ALA A 161 -2.81 -8.62 -3.14
N ALA A 162 -2.25 -7.56 -2.57
CA ALA A 162 -2.89 -6.79 -1.50
C ALA A 162 -4.22 -6.16 -1.94
N ILE A 163 -4.32 -5.68 -3.18
CA ILE A 163 -5.58 -5.12 -3.70
C ILE A 163 -6.58 -6.21 -4.05
N ALA A 164 -6.15 -7.28 -4.71
CA ALA A 164 -7.04 -8.41 -5.05
C ALA A 164 -7.64 -9.10 -3.82
N SER A 165 -6.92 -9.10 -2.70
CA SER A 165 -7.38 -9.68 -1.44
C SER A 165 -8.13 -8.71 -0.54
N GLY A 166 -8.27 -7.44 -0.92
CA GLY A 166 -8.96 -6.42 -0.12
C GLY A 166 -8.20 -5.99 1.13
N GLN A 167 -6.87 -6.12 1.14
CA GLN A 167 -6.00 -5.73 2.25
C GLN A 167 -5.65 -4.23 2.26
N ALA A 168 -5.93 -3.48 1.18
CA ALA A 168 -5.79 -2.03 1.10
C ALA A 168 -6.79 -1.42 0.11
N ILE A 169 -7.09 -0.13 0.20
CA ILE A 169 -8.02 0.54 -0.74
C ILE A 169 -7.39 0.80 -2.10
N PHE A 170 -6.09 1.13 -2.11
CA PHE A 170 -5.24 1.15 -3.28
C PHE A 170 -3.78 1.00 -2.83
N ALA A 171 -2.93 0.60 -3.77
CA ALA A 171 -1.52 0.41 -3.53
C ALA A 171 -0.70 1.19 -4.55
N LEU A 172 0.43 1.75 -4.11
CA LEU A 172 1.45 2.20 -5.06
C LEU A 172 2.32 1.04 -5.50
N GLY A 173 2.70 1.07 -6.78
CA GLY A 173 3.73 0.22 -7.37
C GLY A 173 4.71 1.05 -8.18
N SER A 174 5.63 0.36 -8.87
CA SER A 174 6.51 0.96 -9.88
C SER A 174 6.45 0.13 -11.16
N ASP A 175 6.54 0.77 -12.32
CA ASP A 175 6.46 0.09 -13.63
C ASP A 175 7.61 0.59 -14.52
N THR A 176 8.64 -0.25 -14.61
CA THR A 176 9.80 0.00 -15.49
C THR A 176 9.58 -0.69 -16.84
N GLY A 177 9.15 -1.95 -16.84
CA GLY A 177 8.92 -2.75 -18.05
C GLY A 177 7.58 -3.48 -18.08
N GLY A 178 6.62 -3.07 -17.25
CA GLY A 178 5.37 -3.81 -17.00
C GLY A 178 5.08 -4.05 -15.53
N SER A 179 5.93 -3.55 -14.63
CA SER A 179 5.95 -3.98 -13.23
C SER A 179 4.75 -3.52 -12.37
N ILE A 180 3.83 -2.68 -12.90
CA ILE A 180 2.48 -2.47 -12.34
C ILE A 180 1.45 -3.26 -13.15
N ARG A 181 1.51 -3.14 -14.49
CA ARG A 181 0.50 -3.73 -15.38
C ARG A 181 0.45 -5.26 -15.30
N SER A 182 1.61 -5.91 -15.24
CA SER A 182 1.72 -7.37 -15.13
C SER A 182 1.07 -7.90 -13.85
N PRO A 183 1.45 -7.43 -12.63
CA PRO A 183 0.75 -7.82 -11.41
C PRO A 183 -0.74 -7.52 -11.41
N ALA A 184 -1.13 -6.37 -11.98
CA ALA A 184 -2.54 -6.01 -12.07
C ALA A 184 -3.33 -7.01 -12.93
N THR A 185 -2.78 -7.41 -14.09
CA THR A 185 -3.38 -8.46 -14.93
C THR A 185 -3.44 -9.81 -14.22
N TYR A 186 -2.36 -10.22 -13.55
CA TYR A 186 -2.26 -11.54 -12.91
C TYR A 186 -3.19 -11.65 -11.69
N CYS A 187 -3.34 -10.57 -10.94
CA CYS A 187 -4.21 -10.51 -9.76
C CYS A 187 -5.63 -10.04 -10.10
N GLY A 188 -5.98 -9.80 -11.37
CA GLY A 188 -7.33 -9.39 -11.76
C GLY A 188 -7.78 -8.04 -11.19
N VAL A 189 -6.85 -7.07 -11.07
CA VAL A 189 -7.11 -5.71 -10.55
C VAL A 189 -6.75 -4.64 -11.57
N VAL A 190 -7.17 -3.40 -11.32
CA VAL A 190 -6.83 -2.26 -12.17
C VAL A 190 -5.44 -1.73 -11.81
N GLY A 191 -4.54 -1.65 -12.80
CA GLY A 191 -3.21 -1.07 -12.65
C GLY A 191 -2.90 -0.06 -13.74
N LEU A 192 -2.47 1.14 -13.34
CA LEU A 192 -2.16 2.24 -14.25
C LEU A 192 -0.69 2.64 -14.14
N LYS A 193 0.05 2.55 -15.24
CA LYS A 193 1.32 3.26 -15.40
C LYS A 193 1.05 4.59 -16.11
N PRO A 194 1.17 5.74 -15.42
CA PRO A 194 0.96 7.04 -16.06
C PRO A 194 2.05 7.34 -17.11
N THR A 195 1.85 8.42 -17.87
CA THR A 195 2.86 8.95 -18.77
C THR A 195 4.15 9.25 -18.01
N TYR A 196 5.31 8.89 -18.58
CA TYR A 196 6.60 9.21 -17.97
C TYR A 196 6.72 10.72 -17.73
N GLY A 197 7.14 11.12 -16.52
CA GLY A 197 7.18 12.51 -16.07
C GLY A 197 5.90 13.04 -15.41
N ARG A 198 4.79 12.30 -15.45
CA ARG A 198 3.53 12.71 -14.79
C ARG A 198 3.61 12.66 -13.26
N ILE A 199 4.25 11.62 -12.73
CA ILE A 199 4.47 11.44 -11.29
C ILE A 199 5.98 11.56 -11.04
N SER A 200 6.35 12.34 -10.03
CA SER A 200 7.75 12.53 -9.64
C SER A 200 8.40 11.18 -9.29
N ARG A 201 9.66 11.01 -9.68
CA ARG A 201 10.50 9.87 -9.31
C ARG A 201 11.37 10.16 -8.08
N TYR A 202 11.32 11.35 -7.51
CA TYR A 202 12.11 11.65 -6.31
C TYR A 202 11.65 10.79 -5.13
N GLY A 203 12.60 10.06 -4.53
CA GLY A 203 12.36 9.06 -3.49
C GLY A 203 11.84 7.71 -3.99
N LEU A 204 11.77 7.48 -5.29
CA LEU A 204 11.72 6.14 -5.85
C LEU A 204 13.17 5.64 -5.94
N VAL A 205 13.50 4.52 -5.29
CA VAL A 205 14.86 3.95 -5.40
C VAL A 205 15.10 3.53 -6.85
N ALA A 206 16.14 4.11 -7.44
CA ALA A 206 16.66 3.71 -8.74
C ALA A 206 17.69 2.58 -8.53
N PHE A 207 17.79 1.69 -9.52
CA PHE A 207 18.86 0.68 -9.57
C PHE A 207 20.22 1.33 -9.79
#